data_AF-A0A6P4A7V0-F1
#
_entry.id   AF-A0A6P4A7V0-F1
#
_cell.length_a   1.000
_cell.length_b   1.000
_cell.length_c   1.000
_cell.angle_alpha   90.00
_cell.angle_beta   90.00
_cell.angle_gamma   90.00
#
_symmetry.space_group_name_H-M   'P 1'
#
loop_
_entity.id
_entity.type
_entity.pdbx_description
1 polymer ?
#
loop_
_entity_poly.entity_id
_entity_poly.type
_entity_poly.pdbx_seq_one_letter_code
_entity_poly.pdbx_strand_id
1 'polypeptide(L)'
;MNCLRVLAVCGYSTIWFLDLISNLKLLRYLDFSYTSLKELPETICALYNLQTLLLSECGELTYLTASIGQLQNLSGKLSITRLENVVDVGDVLKVNLKEKNYISELSLEWRSQTDDSQKSREILEGLQPHTKMERLKILCYGGIRFPNWVVDGSFSHLVCVRLFDYVNCYEVPTLGNLPFLKSFDIGGFSLVERIGEEFYSNGGCVTKPFRRLETLSFSDMSEWKEWLFVADDRSEGGVFPCL
;
A
#
# COMPACT_ATOMS: atom_id res chain seq x y z
N MET A 1 -18.96 7.09 -28.31
CA MET A 1 -18.64 6.15 -27.22
C MET A 1 -18.83 6.80 -25.83
N ASN A 2 -19.88 7.59 -25.60
CA ASN A 2 -19.94 8.52 -24.44
C ASN A 2 -20.50 7.92 -23.14
N CYS A 3 -20.75 6.61 -23.08
CA CYS A 3 -21.33 5.95 -21.90
C CYS A 3 -20.37 5.00 -21.17
N LEU A 4 -19.11 4.91 -21.62
CA LEU A 4 -18.16 3.96 -21.03
C LEU A 4 -17.80 4.39 -19.60
N ARG A 5 -17.94 3.45 -18.65
CA ARG A 5 -17.64 3.66 -17.23
C ARG A 5 -16.45 2.83 -16.73
N VAL A 6 -16.15 1.75 -17.42
CA VAL A 6 -15.09 0.79 -17.07
C VAL A 6 -14.23 0.60 -18.30
N LEU A 7 -12.93 0.77 -18.13
CA LEU A 7 -11.93 0.50 -19.16
C LEU A 7 -10.79 -0.26 -18.50
N ALA A 8 -10.55 -1.48 -18.96
CA ALA A 8 -9.39 -2.27 -18.58
C ALA A 8 -8.57 -2.52 -19.84
N VAL A 9 -7.29 -2.15 -19.78
CA VAL A 9 -6.32 -2.35 -20.85
C VAL A 9 -5.14 -3.08 -20.22
N CYS A 10 -4.95 -4.34 -20.62
CA CYS A 10 -3.84 -5.17 -20.15
C CYS A 10 -3.00 -5.59 -21.36
N GLY A 11 -1.67 -5.51 -21.28
CA GLY A 11 -0.77 -6.21 -22.23
C GLY A 11 -0.45 -5.57 -23.59
N TYR A 12 -0.74 -4.28 -23.84
CA TYR A 12 -0.32 -3.59 -25.08
C TYR A 12 0.51 -2.31 -24.81
N SER A 13 1.37 -1.91 -25.76
CA SER A 13 2.18 -0.67 -25.70
C SER A 13 1.29 0.57 -25.89
N THR A 14 1.06 1.35 -24.83
CA THR A 14 -0.13 2.22 -24.70
C THR A 14 0.05 3.71 -25.00
N ILE A 15 1.19 4.18 -25.51
CA ILE A 15 1.46 5.63 -25.61
C ILE A 15 0.41 6.37 -26.48
N TRP A 16 -0.10 5.75 -27.56
CA TRP A 16 -1.03 6.40 -28.50
C TRP A 16 -2.49 6.41 -28.05
N PHE A 17 -2.83 5.67 -26.99
CA PHE A 17 -4.22 5.46 -26.58
C PHE A 17 -4.69 6.45 -25.50
N LEU A 18 -3.75 7.11 -24.82
CA LEU A 18 -4.06 7.87 -23.61
C LEU A 18 -4.74 9.22 -23.89
N ASP A 19 -4.47 9.85 -25.03
CA ASP A 19 -5.19 11.06 -25.43
C ASP A 19 -6.66 10.78 -25.74
N LEU A 20 -6.97 9.58 -26.24
CA LEU A 20 -8.35 9.18 -26.53
C LEU A 20 -9.16 8.97 -25.24
N ILE A 21 -8.55 8.42 -24.18
CA ILE A 21 -9.25 8.18 -22.91
C ILE A 21 -9.62 9.48 -22.19
N SER A 22 -8.89 10.58 -22.42
CA SER A 22 -9.17 11.88 -21.80
C SER A 22 -10.58 12.40 -22.11
N ASN A 23 -11.20 11.93 -23.20
CA ASN A 23 -12.56 12.26 -23.62
C ASN A 23 -13.65 11.40 -22.95
N LEU A 24 -13.28 10.33 -22.23
CA LEU A 24 -14.21 9.42 -21.57
C LEU A 24 -14.70 9.99 -20.23
N LYS A 25 -15.46 11.09 -20.26
CA LYS A 25 -15.84 11.84 -19.05
C LYS A 25 -16.66 11.05 -18.03
N LEU A 26 -17.34 9.98 -18.44
CA LEU A 26 -18.11 9.11 -17.53
C LEU A 26 -17.31 7.95 -16.96
N LEU A 27 -16.01 7.84 -17.29
CA LEU A 27 -15.15 6.78 -16.81
C LEU A 27 -14.99 6.86 -15.29
N ARG A 28 -15.18 5.72 -14.63
CA ARG A 28 -15.07 5.54 -13.17
C ARG A 28 -14.02 4.52 -12.78
N TYR A 29 -13.75 3.56 -13.65
CA TYR A 29 -12.76 2.53 -13.43
C TYR A 29 -11.80 2.51 -14.61
N LEU A 30 -10.51 2.66 -14.31
CA LEU A 30 -9.44 2.57 -15.28
C LEU A 30 -8.37 1.62 -14.74
N ASP A 31 -8.07 0.59 -15.52
CA ASP A 31 -7.08 -0.41 -15.18
C ASP A 31 -6.07 -0.53 -16.32
N PHE A 32 -4.83 -0.15 -16.02
CA PHE A 32 -3.67 -0.30 -16.89
C PHE A 32 -2.71 -1.36 -16.36
N SER A 33 -3.16 -2.24 -15.48
CA SER A 33 -2.28 -3.22 -14.89
C SER A 33 -1.64 -4.11 -15.97
N TYR A 34 -0.38 -4.50 -15.77
CA TYR A 34 0.38 -5.31 -16.73
C TYR A 34 0.53 -4.67 -18.12
N THR A 35 0.65 -3.34 -18.20
CA THR A 35 0.94 -2.63 -19.46
C THR A 35 2.38 -2.10 -19.49
N SER A 36 2.91 -1.85 -20.70
CA SER A 36 4.18 -1.12 -20.90
C SER A 36 3.97 0.40 -20.87
N LEU A 37 3.10 0.88 -19.98
CA LEU A 37 2.85 2.31 -19.81
C LEU A 37 4.11 2.99 -19.29
N LYS A 38 4.61 4.00 -20.01
CA LYS A 38 5.81 4.77 -19.60
C LYS A 38 5.49 5.91 -18.65
N GLU A 39 4.40 6.61 -18.89
CA GLU A 39 3.96 7.74 -18.10
C GLU A 39 2.44 7.85 -18.16
N LEU A 40 1.82 8.35 -17.09
CA LEU A 40 0.45 8.84 -17.18
C LEU A 40 0.48 10.28 -17.71
N PRO A 41 -0.14 10.56 -18.86
CA PRO A 41 -0.19 11.92 -19.36
C PRO A 41 -1.04 12.79 -18.43
N GLU A 42 -0.72 14.08 -18.39
CA GLU A 42 -1.50 15.07 -17.65
C GLU A 42 -2.97 15.11 -18.08
N THR A 43 -3.29 14.65 -19.29
CA THR A 43 -4.66 14.56 -19.80
C THR A 43 -5.54 13.59 -19.00
N ILE A 44 -4.96 12.68 -18.21
CA ILE A 44 -5.73 11.80 -17.32
C ILE A 44 -6.51 12.59 -16.26
N CYS A 45 -6.01 13.77 -15.88
CA CYS A 45 -6.66 14.67 -14.93
C CYS A 45 -8.01 15.18 -15.44
N ALA A 46 -8.28 15.07 -16.75
CA ALA A 46 -9.55 15.39 -17.36
C ALA A 46 -10.65 14.34 -17.07
N LEU A 47 -10.31 13.20 -16.46
CA LEU A 47 -11.21 12.14 -16.01
C LEU A 47 -11.72 12.42 -14.59
N TYR A 48 -12.42 13.53 -14.40
CA TYR A 48 -12.87 13.97 -13.09
C TYR A 48 -13.86 13.01 -12.41
N ASN A 49 -14.50 12.07 -13.12
CA ASN A 49 -15.36 11.04 -12.51
C ASN A 49 -14.61 9.76 -12.14
N LEU A 50 -13.29 9.70 -12.35
CA LEU A 50 -12.51 8.50 -12.10
C LEU A 50 -12.48 8.19 -10.61
N GLN A 51 -12.84 6.96 -10.27
CA GLN A 51 -12.92 6.44 -8.91
C GLN A 51 -11.76 5.50 -8.67
N THR A 52 -11.63 4.46 -9.49
CA THR A 52 -10.58 3.45 -9.36
C THR A 52 -9.54 3.61 -10.46
N LEU A 53 -8.27 3.61 -10.06
CA LEU A 53 -7.10 3.64 -10.94
C LEU A 53 -6.15 2.51 -10.56
N LEU A 54 -5.99 1.54 -11.47
CA LEU A 54 -5.06 0.44 -11.30
C LEU A 54 -3.90 0.56 -12.29
N LEU A 55 -2.69 0.36 -11.78
CA LEU A 55 -1.38 0.52 -12.44
C LEU A 55 -0.43 -0.56 -11.94
N SER A 56 -0.96 -1.65 -11.37
CA SER A 56 -0.13 -2.75 -10.88
C SER A 56 0.67 -3.33 -12.04
N GLU A 57 1.91 -3.71 -11.79
CA GLU A 57 2.66 -4.47 -12.79
C GLU A 57 3.00 -3.71 -14.10
N CYS A 58 2.98 -2.37 -14.08
CA CYS A 58 3.43 -1.53 -15.20
C CYS A 58 4.96 -1.44 -15.29
N GLY A 59 5.59 -2.33 -16.06
CA GLY A 59 7.05 -2.51 -16.10
C GLY A 59 7.89 -1.34 -16.62
N GLU A 60 7.32 -0.41 -17.39
CA GLU A 60 8.06 0.72 -17.99
C GLU A 60 7.71 2.08 -17.36
N LEU A 61 6.88 2.10 -16.32
CA LEU A 61 6.36 3.33 -15.72
C LEU A 61 7.45 4.13 -15.01
N THR A 62 7.78 5.32 -15.50
CA THR A 62 8.86 6.16 -14.97
C THR A 62 8.37 7.38 -14.20
N TYR A 63 7.18 7.90 -14.50
CA TYR A 63 6.68 9.14 -13.86
C TYR A 63 5.15 9.11 -13.67
N LEU A 64 4.68 9.44 -12.46
CA LEU A 64 3.28 9.24 -12.09
C LEU A 64 2.68 10.19 -11.04
N THR A 65 3.46 10.58 -10.04
CA THR A 65 2.93 11.07 -8.75
C THR A 65 2.16 12.38 -8.87
N ALA A 66 2.65 13.35 -9.66
CA ALA A 66 1.97 14.63 -9.82
C ALA A 66 0.56 14.51 -10.47
N SER A 67 0.40 13.63 -11.47
CA SER A 67 -0.87 13.47 -12.20
C SER A 67 -1.98 12.88 -11.33
N ILE A 68 -1.66 11.97 -10.40
CA ILE A 68 -2.66 11.35 -9.50
C ILE A 68 -3.25 12.38 -8.54
N GLY A 69 -2.46 13.36 -8.10
CA GLY A 69 -2.92 14.42 -7.20
C GLY A 69 -4.14 15.17 -7.74
N GLN A 70 -4.20 15.36 -9.06
CA GLN A 70 -5.27 16.10 -9.73
C GLN A 70 -6.58 15.30 -9.88
N LEU A 71 -6.56 13.98 -9.65
CA LEU A 71 -7.75 13.13 -9.72
C LEU A 71 -8.56 13.24 -8.42
N GLN A 72 -9.49 14.19 -8.35
CA GLN A 72 -10.20 14.55 -7.11
C GLN A 72 -11.19 13.48 -6.60
N ASN A 73 -11.82 12.72 -7.50
CA ASN A 73 -12.89 11.78 -7.13
C ASN A 73 -12.43 10.33 -6.98
N LEU A 74 -11.11 10.11 -6.85
CA LEU A 74 -10.57 8.79 -6.58
C LEU A 74 -11.22 8.21 -5.31
N SER A 75 -11.76 7.02 -5.47
CA SER A 75 -12.52 6.28 -4.47
C SER A 75 -12.44 4.78 -4.75
N GLY A 76 -12.53 3.97 -3.71
CA GLY A 76 -12.30 2.54 -3.84
C GLY A 76 -10.80 2.25 -3.92
N LYS A 77 -10.27 1.86 -5.10
CA LYS A 77 -8.92 1.30 -5.21
C LYS A 77 -7.95 2.21 -5.96
N LEU A 78 -6.75 2.34 -5.41
CA LEU A 78 -5.60 2.95 -6.06
C LEU A 78 -4.41 2.01 -5.95
N SER A 79 -3.77 1.72 -7.08
CA SER A 79 -2.46 1.05 -7.07
C SER A 79 -1.44 1.91 -7.79
N ILE A 80 -0.25 2.03 -7.21
CA ILE A 80 0.91 2.73 -7.77
C ILE A 80 2.08 1.75 -7.77
N THR A 81 2.76 1.65 -8.90
CA THR A 81 3.96 0.81 -9.06
C THR A 81 5.17 1.64 -9.44
N ARG A 82 6.35 1.02 -9.40
CA ARG A 82 7.63 1.62 -9.76
C ARG A 82 7.95 2.89 -8.96
N LEU A 83 7.62 2.89 -7.68
CA LEU A 83 7.87 4.03 -6.80
C LEU A 83 9.36 4.38 -6.66
N GLU A 84 10.27 3.44 -6.95
CA GLU A 84 11.71 3.71 -7.05
C GLU A 84 12.07 4.78 -8.09
N ASN A 85 11.23 4.95 -9.13
CA ASN A 85 11.47 5.88 -10.23
C ASN A 85 11.07 7.33 -9.93
N VAL A 86 10.44 7.60 -8.78
CA VAL A 86 10.09 8.96 -8.37
C VAL A 86 11.35 9.81 -8.35
N VAL A 87 11.44 10.84 -9.20
CA VAL A 87 12.63 11.70 -9.28
C VAL A 87 12.63 12.73 -8.15
N ASP A 88 11.49 13.42 -7.96
CA ASP A 88 11.30 14.42 -6.92
C ASP A 88 10.27 13.93 -5.89
N VAL A 89 10.70 13.80 -4.64
CA VAL A 89 9.83 13.45 -3.51
C VAL A 89 8.75 14.51 -3.30
N GLY A 90 8.99 15.77 -3.66
CA GLY A 90 8.01 16.85 -3.62
C GLY A 90 6.77 16.57 -4.47
N ASP A 91 6.90 15.81 -5.56
CA ASP A 91 5.74 15.41 -6.39
C ASP A 91 4.83 14.41 -5.68
N VAL A 92 5.38 13.63 -4.75
CA VAL A 92 4.62 12.68 -3.93
C VAL A 92 3.65 13.42 -3.01
N LEU A 93 4.07 14.54 -2.42
CA LEU A 93 3.22 15.35 -1.54
C LEU A 93 2.01 15.94 -2.28
N LYS A 94 2.14 16.20 -3.59
CA LYS A 94 1.04 16.68 -4.44
C LYS A 94 -0.07 15.64 -4.63
N VAL A 95 0.24 14.34 -4.45
CA VAL A 95 -0.75 13.26 -4.52
C VAL A 95 -1.83 13.45 -3.45
N ASN A 96 -1.41 13.88 -2.25
CA ASN A 96 -2.27 14.20 -1.11
C ASN A 96 -3.32 13.11 -0.78
N LEU A 97 -2.85 11.87 -0.58
CA LEU A 97 -3.73 10.73 -0.25
C LEU A 97 -4.46 10.90 1.09
N LYS A 98 -3.97 11.77 1.98
CA LYS A 98 -4.62 12.12 3.25
C LYS A 98 -5.99 12.77 3.05
N GLU A 99 -6.16 13.60 2.02
CA GLU A 99 -7.45 14.27 1.74
C GLU A 99 -8.40 13.39 0.91
N LYS A 100 -7.89 12.33 0.27
CA LYS A 100 -8.69 11.39 -0.56
C LYS A 100 -9.35 10.31 0.29
N ASN A 101 -10.26 10.74 1.16
CA ASN A 101 -10.89 9.93 2.22
C ASN A 101 -11.84 8.80 1.77
N TYR A 102 -12.07 8.66 0.45
CA TYR A 102 -12.91 7.61 -0.14
C TYR A 102 -12.10 6.45 -0.74
N ILE A 103 -10.76 6.51 -0.68
CA ILE A 103 -9.90 5.38 -1.06
C ILE A 103 -9.95 4.34 0.07
N SER A 104 -10.46 3.15 -0.25
CA SER A 104 -10.56 2.01 0.68
C SER A 104 -9.43 1.00 0.50
N GLU A 105 -8.79 0.94 -0.67
CA GLU A 105 -7.65 0.06 -0.94
C GLU A 105 -6.50 0.82 -1.61
N LEU A 106 -5.33 0.76 -0.98
CA LEU A 106 -4.08 1.30 -1.51
C LEU A 106 -3.07 0.18 -1.71
N SER A 107 -2.48 0.13 -2.90
CA SER A 107 -1.36 -0.74 -3.23
C SER A 107 -0.16 0.09 -3.69
N LEU A 108 0.97 -0.04 -3.01
CA LEU A 108 2.21 0.65 -3.33
C LEU A 108 3.29 -0.39 -3.62
N GLU A 109 3.94 -0.28 -4.77
CA GLU A 109 4.90 -1.28 -5.23
C GLU A 109 6.19 -0.63 -5.71
N TRP A 110 7.30 -1.18 -5.25
CA TRP A 110 8.65 -0.96 -5.77
C TRP A 110 9.06 -2.19 -6.59
N ARG A 111 9.89 -2.04 -7.64
CA ARG A 111 10.26 -3.18 -8.51
C ARG A 111 11.73 -3.51 -8.57
N SER A 112 12.59 -2.62 -8.12
CA SER A 112 14.02 -2.89 -8.07
C SER A 112 14.57 -2.57 -6.69
N GLN A 113 15.67 -3.23 -6.37
CA GLN A 113 16.50 -2.80 -5.26
C GLN A 113 16.90 -1.34 -5.48
N THR A 114 16.75 -0.53 -4.44
CA THR A 114 17.16 0.87 -4.44
C THR A 114 18.31 1.02 -3.47
N ASP A 115 19.39 1.66 -3.88
CA ASP A 115 20.50 1.99 -2.97
C ASP A 115 20.11 3.13 -1.99
N ASP A 116 18.97 3.78 -2.22
CA ASP A 116 18.50 4.95 -1.48
C ASP A 116 17.28 4.62 -0.60
N SER A 117 17.56 3.91 0.50
CA SER A 117 16.54 3.55 1.49
C SER A 117 15.86 4.76 2.13
N GLN A 118 16.55 5.90 2.23
CA GLN A 118 16.02 7.13 2.82
C GLN A 118 14.99 7.77 1.89
N LYS A 119 15.28 7.87 0.59
CA LYS A 119 14.31 8.33 -0.40
C LYS A 119 13.07 7.45 -0.44
N SER A 120 13.23 6.13 -0.42
CA SER A 120 12.09 5.19 -0.38
C SER A 120 11.19 5.42 0.84
N ARG A 121 11.78 5.72 2.00
CA ARG A 121 11.05 6.08 3.21
C ARG A 121 10.31 7.41 3.08
N GLU A 122 10.94 8.41 2.50
CA GLU A 122 10.32 9.73 2.28
C GLU A 122 9.16 9.67 1.28
N ILE A 123 9.28 8.84 0.23
CA ILE A 123 8.18 8.56 -0.70
C ILE A 123 7.02 7.91 0.04
N LEU A 124 7.28 6.87 0.84
CA LEU A 124 6.22 6.19 1.59
C LEU A 124 5.59 7.11 2.65
N GLU A 125 6.36 7.99 3.29
CA GLU A 125 5.85 9.05 4.19
C GLU A 125 4.91 10.02 3.44
N GLY A 126 5.33 10.50 2.26
CA GLY A 126 4.51 11.40 1.43
C GLY A 126 3.23 10.77 0.90
N LEU A 127 3.19 9.44 0.74
CA LEU A 127 2.01 8.66 0.34
C LEU A 127 1.12 8.22 1.50
N GLN A 128 1.25 8.82 2.69
CA GLN A 128 0.38 8.49 3.81
C GLN A 128 -1.12 8.62 3.42
N PRO A 129 -1.91 7.54 3.50
CA PRO A 129 -3.32 7.56 3.15
C PRO A 129 -4.20 8.15 4.25
N HIS A 130 -5.45 8.44 3.92
CA HIS A 130 -6.47 8.73 4.93
C HIS A 130 -6.69 7.52 5.85
N THR A 131 -6.88 7.78 7.15
CA THR A 131 -7.06 6.77 8.23
C THR A 131 -8.31 5.88 8.12
N LYS A 132 -9.17 6.12 7.12
CA LYS A 132 -10.42 5.36 6.88
C LYS A 132 -10.22 4.21 5.90
N MET A 133 -9.01 4.09 5.35
CA MET A 133 -8.64 3.03 4.43
C MET A 133 -8.78 1.65 5.09
N GLU A 134 -9.24 0.67 4.31
CA GLU A 134 -9.54 -0.69 4.79
C GLU A 134 -8.46 -1.70 4.40
N ARG A 135 -7.74 -1.45 3.30
CA ARG A 135 -6.77 -2.40 2.72
C ARG A 135 -5.49 -1.70 2.33
N LEU A 136 -4.38 -2.18 2.88
CA LEU A 136 -3.04 -1.71 2.54
C LEU A 136 -2.22 -2.86 1.96
N LYS A 137 -1.57 -2.60 0.83
CA LYS A 137 -0.55 -3.47 0.25
C LYS A 137 0.71 -2.67 0.01
N ILE A 138 1.83 -3.11 0.55
CA ILE A 138 3.15 -2.56 0.26
C ILE A 138 4.01 -3.72 -0.23
N LEU A 139 4.56 -3.60 -1.43
CA LEU A 139 5.31 -4.65 -2.11
C LEU A 139 6.72 -4.18 -2.46
N CYS A 140 7.70 -5.02 -2.15
CA CYS A 140 9.14 -4.86 -2.39
C CYS A 140 9.71 -3.53 -1.90
N TYR A 141 9.21 -3.02 -0.77
CA TYR A 141 9.55 -1.70 -0.24
C TYR A 141 11.07 -1.43 -0.26
N GLY A 142 11.51 -0.39 -0.98
CA GLY A 142 12.93 -0.09 -1.16
C GLY A 142 13.65 0.47 0.08
N GLY A 143 13.00 0.55 1.23
CA GLY A 143 13.56 1.10 2.47
C GLY A 143 13.80 0.05 3.54
N ILE A 144 14.72 0.33 4.45
CA ILE A 144 15.07 -0.60 5.56
C ILE A 144 14.21 -0.43 6.81
N ARG A 145 13.45 0.67 6.89
CA ARG A 145 12.58 1.04 8.02
C ARG A 145 11.31 1.71 7.51
N PHE A 146 10.21 1.50 8.19
CA PHE A 146 8.94 2.10 7.81
C PHE A 146 8.80 3.55 8.32
N PRO A 147 8.00 4.39 7.65
CA PRO A 147 7.51 5.63 8.24
C PRO A 147 6.57 5.35 9.42
N ASN A 148 6.44 6.34 10.31
CA ASN A 148 5.70 6.16 11.57
C ASN A 148 4.24 5.75 11.34
N TRP A 149 3.61 6.26 10.28
CA TRP A 149 2.19 5.99 10.01
C TRP A 149 1.90 4.51 9.70
N VAL A 150 2.88 3.73 9.22
CA VAL A 150 2.72 2.28 8.98
C VAL A 150 2.75 1.51 10.30
N VAL A 151 3.44 2.04 11.31
CA VAL A 151 3.70 1.37 12.59
C VAL A 151 2.90 1.93 13.78
N ASP A 152 2.29 3.11 13.68
CA ASP A 152 1.70 3.84 14.80
C ASP A 152 0.23 3.48 15.13
N GLY A 153 -0.38 2.55 14.40
CA GLY A 153 -1.73 2.05 14.68
C GLY A 153 -2.86 3.08 14.45
N SER A 154 -2.59 4.22 13.81
CA SER A 154 -3.60 5.27 13.55
C SER A 154 -4.72 4.83 12.60
N PHE A 155 -4.54 3.71 11.89
CA PHE A 155 -5.43 3.21 10.86
C PHE A 155 -6.47 2.24 11.42
N SER A 156 -7.35 2.74 12.28
CA SER A 156 -8.33 1.92 13.01
C SER A 156 -9.28 1.12 12.11
N HIS A 157 -9.49 1.52 10.85
CA HIS A 157 -10.40 0.87 9.90
C HIS A 157 -9.73 -0.23 9.05
N LEU A 158 -8.42 -0.45 9.19
CA LEU A 158 -7.73 -1.49 8.43
C LEU A 158 -8.29 -2.87 8.75
N VAL A 159 -8.64 -3.58 7.68
CA VAL A 159 -9.15 -4.96 7.69
C VAL A 159 -8.11 -5.92 7.13
N CYS A 160 -7.32 -5.48 6.15
CA CYS A 160 -6.31 -6.31 5.50
C CYS A 160 -5.02 -5.53 5.29
N VAL A 161 -3.91 -6.09 5.75
CA VAL A 161 -2.57 -5.57 5.49
C VAL A 161 -1.74 -6.67 4.84
N ARG A 162 -1.10 -6.34 3.72
CA ARG A 162 -0.10 -7.21 3.09
C ARG A 162 1.19 -6.46 2.92
N LEU A 163 2.27 -7.01 3.46
CA LEU A 163 3.60 -6.46 3.37
C LEU A 163 4.50 -7.52 2.78
N PHE A 164 5.02 -7.27 1.59
CA PHE A 164 6.06 -8.10 1.02
C PHE A 164 7.28 -7.25 0.80
N ASP A 165 8.43 -7.69 1.25
CA ASP A 165 9.71 -7.04 0.99
C ASP A 165 10.73 -8.08 0.56
N TYR A 166 11.70 -7.73 -0.28
CA TYR A 166 12.85 -8.58 -0.60
C TYR A 166 14.17 -7.79 -0.48
N VAL A 167 14.12 -6.60 0.14
CA VAL A 167 15.13 -5.54 0.01
C VAL A 167 15.82 -5.20 1.33
N ASN A 168 15.68 -6.05 2.36
CA ASN A 168 16.35 -5.98 3.67
C ASN A 168 15.65 -5.16 4.76
N CYS A 169 14.34 -4.90 4.68
CA CYS A 169 13.61 -4.38 5.84
C CYS A 169 13.64 -5.42 6.98
N TYR A 170 14.01 -4.95 8.17
CA TYR A 170 14.08 -5.76 9.39
C TYR A 170 13.05 -5.31 10.45
N GLU A 171 12.20 -4.34 10.11
CA GLU A 171 11.19 -3.78 11.01
C GLU A 171 9.83 -4.45 10.76
N VAL A 172 9.30 -5.11 11.78
CA VAL A 172 7.93 -5.64 11.76
C VAL A 172 6.99 -4.59 12.35
N PRO A 173 5.89 -4.23 11.68
CA PRO A 173 5.00 -3.18 12.17
C PRO A 173 4.15 -3.65 13.36
N THR A 174 3.85 -2.71 14.24
CA THR A 174 2.93 -2.89 15.37
C THR A 174 1.48 -2.84 14.89
N LEU A 175 0.86 -4.01 14.67
CA LEU A 175 -0.51 -4.10 14.15
C LEU A 175 -1.50 -4.74 15.13
N GLY A 176 -1.04 -5.25 16.27
CA GLY A 176 -1.89 -5.91 17.25
C GLY A 176 -2.99 -5.01 17.84
N ASN A 177 -2.82 -3.69 17.78
CA ASN A 177 -3.79 -2.72 18.26
C ASN A 177 -4.95 -2.43 17.28
N LEU A 178 -4.87 -2.94 16.05
CA LEU A 178 -5.87 -2.63 15.03
C LEU A 178 -7.18 -3.37 15.32
N PRO A 179 -8.29 -2.65 15.59
CA PRO A 179 -9.51 -3.25 16.12
C PRO A 179 -10.31 -4.06 15.08
N PHE A 180 -10.10 -3.82 13.79
CA PHE A 180 -10.82 -4.46 12.68
C PHE A 180 -9.94 -5.34 11.79
N LEU A 181 -8.65 -5.51 12.11
CA LEU A 181 -7.73 -6.29 11.31
C LEU A 181 -8.15 -7.76 11.31
N LYS A 182 -8.44 -8.29 10.12
CA LYS A 182 -8.85 -9.68 9.89
C LYS A 182 -7.77 -10.51 9.20
N SER A 183 -7.01 -9.89 8.31
CA SER A 183 -5.99 -10.59 7.53
C SER A 183 -4.70 -9.80 7.56
N PHE A 184 -3.64 -10.46 8.01
CA PHE A 184 -2.29 -9.93 7.95
C PHE A 184 -1.37 -10.93 7.26
N ASP A 185 -0.75 -10.48 6.19
CA ASP A 185 0.19 -11.25 5.40
C ASP A 185 1.51 -10.50 5.36
N ILE A 186 2.57 -11.14 5.83
CA ILE A 186 3.92 -10.58 5.80
C ILE A 186 4.86 -11.59 5.15
N GLY A 187 5.69 -11.12 4.23
CA GLY A 187 6.65 -12.01 3.60
C GLY A 187 7.88 -11.37 3.00
N GLY A 188 8.92 -12.19 2.86
CA GLY A 188 10.20 -11.82 2.26
C GLY A 188 11.11 -10.94 3.13
N PHE A 189 10.69 -10.62 4.37
CA PHE A 189 11.49 -9.89 5.37
C PHE A 189 12.65 -10.77 5.89
N SER A 190 13.60 -11.06 5.01
CA SER A 190 14.60 -12.11 5.21
C SER A 190 15.56 -11.81 6.35
N LEU A 191 15.72 -10.55 6.76
CA LEU A 191 16.61 -10.16 7.87
C LEU A 191 15.94 -10.12 9.25
N VAL A 192 14.63 -10.33 9.33
CA VAL A 192 13.93 -10.35 10.62
C VAL A 192 14.30 -11.62 11.36
N GLU A 193 15.15 -11.50 12.38
CA GLU A 193 15.56 -12.64 13.21
C GLU A 193 14.55 -12.98 14.31
N ARG A 194 13.85 -11.96 14.82
CA ARG A 194 12.92 -12.09 15.94
C ARG A 194 11.68 -11.23 15.75
N ILE A 195 10.53 -11.80 16.09
CA ILE A 195 9.28 -11.06 16.29
C ILE A 195 9.02 -10.97 17.79
N GLY A 196 9.17 -9.77 18.35
CA GLY A 196 9.01 -9.49 19.77
C GLY A 196 7.65 -8.92 20.15
N GLU A 197 7.58 -8.35 21.36
CA GLU A 197 6.35 -7.78 21.91
C GLU A 197 5.87 -6.54 21.14
N GLU A 198 6.78 -5.86 20.45
CA GLU A 198 6.51 -4.73 19.56
C GLU A 198 5.48 -5.06 18.46
N PHE A 199 5.31 -6.34 18.14
CA PHE A 199 4.32 -6.79 17.16
C PHE A 199 2.88 -6.59 17.66
N TYR A 200 2.67 -6.72 18.97
CA TYR A 200 1.34 -6.69 19.59
C TYR A 200 0.95 -5.28 20.04
N SER A 201 1.87 -4.54 20.64
CA SER A 201 1.60 -3.17 21.11
C SER A 201 2.87 -2.31 21.19
N ASN A 202 2.69 -0.99 21.09
CA ASN A 202 3.78 -0.03 21.25
C ASN A 202 3.96 0.34 22.74
N GLY A 203 4.25 -0.65 23.60
CA GLY A 203 4.48 -0.46 25.04
C GLY A 203 3.25 -0.03 25.86
N GLY A 204 2.06 -0.01 25.25
CA GLY A 204 0.78 0.22 25.93
C GLY A 204 0.17 -1.07 26.46
N CYS A 205 -0.58 -0.97 27.57
CA CYS A 205 -1.33 -2.10 28.13
C CYS A 205 -2.50 -2.47 27.21
N VAL A 206 -2.27 -3.41 26.31
CA VAL A 206 -3.28 -3.92 25.39
C VAL A 206 -3.67 -5.29 25.88
N THR A 207 -4.86 -5.35 26.49
CA THR A 207 -5.34 -6.56 27.17
C THR A 207 -5.72 -7.69 26.22
N LYS A 208 -5.92 -7.39 24.93
CA LYS A 208 -6.22 -8.36 23.85
C LYS A 208 -5.79 -7.79 22.49
N PRO A 209 -4.55 -8.05 22.03
CA PRO A 209 -4.14 -7.73 20.66
C PRO A 209 -4.91 -8.60 19.64
N PHE A 210 -4.87 -8.22 18.36
CA PHE A 210 -5.37 -9.02 17.21
C PHE A 210 -6.79 -9.60 17.39
N ARG A 211 -7.70 -8.83 17.99
CA ARG A 211 -9.03 -9.29 18.44
C ARG A 211 -9.93 -9.90 17.36
N ARG A 212 -9.67 -9.59 16.09
CA ARG A 212 -10.49 -10.01 14.95
C ARG A 212 -9.66 -10.69 13.86
N LEU A 213 -8.39 -10.99 14.14
CA LEU A 213 -7.51 -11.58 13.16
C LEU A 213 -7.95 -13.02 12.88
N GLU A 214 -8.34 -13.29 11.63
CA GLU A 214 -8.81 -14.57 11.11
C GLU A 214 -7.73 -15.26 10.27
N THR A 215 -6.76 -14.51 9.76
CA THR A 215 -5.68 -15.06 8.94
C THR A 215 -4.39 -14.31 9.22
N LEU A 216 -3.36 -15.07 9.58
CA LEU A 216 -1.99 -14.61 9.77
C LEU A 216 -1.07 -15.50 8.94
N SER A 217 -0.33 -14.91 8.01
CA SER A 217 0.65 -15.63 7.19
C SER A 217 2.01 -14.96 7.24
N PHE A 218 3.03 -15.80 7.40
CA PHE A 218 4.44 -15.46 7.26
C PHE A 218 4.99 -16.28 6.10
N SER A 219 5.71 -15.64 5.18
CA SER A 219 6.35 -16.32 4.04
C SER A 219 7.75 -15.77 3.80
N ASP A 220 8.68 -16.60 3.30
CA ASP A 220 10.04 -16.16 2.93
C ASP A 220 10.79 -15.35 4.01
N MET A 221 10.67 -15.75 5.28
CA MET A 221 11.29 -15.13 6.46
C MET A 221 12.63 -15.82 6.81
N SER A 222 13.62 -15.75 5.92
CA SER A 222 14.80 -16.63 5.93
C SER A 222 15.61 -16.67 7.24
N GLU A 223 15.86 -15.52 7.89
CA GLU A 223 16.63 -15.45 9.13
C GLU A 223 15.79 -15.57 10.41
N TRP A 224 14.47 -15.79 10.30
CA TRP A 224 13.56 -15.80 11.45
C TRP A 224 13.80 -17.02 12.35
N LYS A 225 14.23 -16.75 13.59
CA LYS A 225 14.62 -17.74 14.60
C LYS A 225 13.69 -17.76 15.82
N GLU A 226 13.11 -16.62 16.18
CA GLU A 226 12.38 -16.47 17.44
C GLU A 226 11.07 -15.70 17.27
N TRP A 227 10.01 -16.20 17.92
CA TRP A 227 8.74 -15.49 18.06
C TRP A 227 8.32 -15.47 19.52
N LEU A 228 8.35 -14.28 20.12
CA LEU A 228 7.96 -14.07 21.51
C LEU A 228 6.45 -13.86 21.60
N PHE A 229 5.81 -14.64 22.47
CA PHE A 229 4.40 -14.48 22.80
C PHE A 229 4.27 -13.72 24.11
N VAL A 230 3.39 -12.72 24.14
CA VAL A 230 2.99 -12.08 25.40
C VAL A 230 2.07 -13.07 26.13
N ALA A 231 2.61 -13.72 27.16
CA ALA A 231 1.85 -14.58 28.04
C ALA A 231 0.99 -13.72 28.99
N ASP A 232 -0.24 -13.42 28.61
CA ASP A 232 -1.23 -12.91 29.57
C ASP A 232 -2.13 -14.06 30.04
N ASP A 233 -1.76 -14.66 31.17
CA ASP A 233 -2.50 -15.70 31.92
C ASP A 233 -3.94 -15.28 32.29
N ARG A 234 -4.34 -14.01 32.03
CA ARG A 234 -5.64 -13.45 32.39
C ARG A 234 -6.64 -13.33 31.23
N SER A 235 -6.26 -13.68 30.00
CA SER A 235 -7.11 -13.50 28.83
C SER A 235 -7.67 -14.83 28.30
N GLU A 236 -8.95 -15.10 28.56
CA GLU A 236 -9.68 -16.12 27.78
C GLU A 236 -9.56 -15.76 26.27
N GLY A 237 -8.95 -16.65 25.49
CA GLY A 237 -8.72 -16.51 24.05
C GLY A 237 -7.29 -16.09 23.62
N GLY A 238 -6.40 -15.75 24.56
CA GLY A 238 -5.01 -15.39 24.26
C GLY A 238 -4.84 -14.21 23.30
N VAL A 239 -3.67 -14.15 22.65
CA VAL A 239 -3.25 -13.09 21.72
C VAL A 239 -4.00 -13.12 20.38
N PHE A 240 -4.52 -14.29 19.97
CA PHE A 240 -5.18 -14.51 18.69
C PHE A 240 -6.52 -15.24 18.86
N PRO A 241 -7.57 -14.57 19.37
CA PRO A 241 -8.82 -15.23 19.75
C PRO A 241 -9.67 -15.72 18.55
N CYS A 242 -9.31 -15.36 17.32
CA CYS A 242 -10.07 -15.66 16.11
C CYS A 242 -9.27 -16.40 15.02
N LEU A 243 -8.01 -16.77 15.31
CA LEU A 243 -7.11 -17.45 14.38
C LEU A 243 -7.29 -18.97 14.43
#